data_AF-A0A0V0Q8E6-F1
#
_entry.id   AF-A0A0V0Q8E6-F1
#
_cell.length_a   1.000
_cell.length_b   1.000
_cell.length_c   1.000
_cell.angle_alpha   90.00
_cell.angle_beta   90.00
_cell.angle_gamma   90.00
#
_symmetry.space_group_name_H-M   'P 1'
#
loop_
_entity.id
_entity.type
_entity.pdbx_description
1 polymer ?
#
loop_
_entity_poly.entity_id
_entity_poly.type
_entity_poly.pdbx_seq_one_letter_code
_entity_poly.pdbx_strand_id
1 'polypeptide(L)'
;MQIYINGFTIQDPVYSYEGLAIGIYNTAHLLNHSCKPNCIQIFNNRQIYIKTLRPIKAGEQLTVSYFDVCRSKQERKKYALQQYMFKCQCERCENDDEEFAIKCQNCKKSEIKENELKCIQCGKEITNEDMIKIKERIKQISEMMNDKSIEYNKKVDLIMEARKIGEMRDMQFCQIISDFIVFSIGKEQYRNAKIFLKKYIKNFVYWYKQELPLLFQKYNELSKLLFFQNELLEAEAVSQKALNLCNKFYSEVEFQEKTDLIQRYQDIKHEIMMSKNN
;
A
#
# COMPACT_ATOMS: atom_id res chain seq x y z
N MET A 1 17.98 -21.15 14.03
CA MET A 1 17.20 -21.42 12.81
C MET A 1 15.70 -21.21 13.02
N GLN A 2 15.07 -21.75 14.07
CA GLN A 2 13.62 -21.61 14.31
C GLN A 2 13.11 -20.16 14.45
N ILE A 3 13.88 -19.27 15.10
CA ILE A 3 13.50 -17.85 15.29
C ILE A 3 13.39 -17.11 13.95
N TYR A 4 14.26 -17.41 12.98
CA TYR A 4 14.28 -16.73 11.68
C TYR A 4 13.07 -17.07 10.81
N ILE A 5 12.50 -18.26 10.97
CA ILE A 5 11.37 -18.74 10.16
C ILE A 5 10.04 -18.39 10.82
N ASN A 6 9.97 -18.52 12.15
CA ASN A 6 8.72 -18.38 12.91
C ASN A 6 8.56 -17.02 13.60
N GLY A 7 9.56 -16.14 13.46
CA GLY A 7 9.54 -14.80 14.03
C GLY A 7 8.59 -13.89 13.25
N PHE A 8 7.76 -13.16 13.98
CA PHE A 8 6.92 -12.10 13.43
C PHE A 8 7.58 -10.75 13.69
N THR A 9 7.74 -9.96 12.63
CA THR A 9 8.10 -8.56 12.77
C THR A 9 6.92 -7.82 13.40
N ILE A 10 7.07 -7.43 14.67
CA ILE A 10 6.09 -6.62 15.38
C ILE A 10 6.13 -5.23 14.74
N GLN A 11 4.99 -4.82 14.22
CA GLN A 11 4.81 -3.50 13.63
C GLN A 11 4.01 -2.62 14.56
N ASP A 12 4.30 -1.34 14.55
CA ASP A 12 3.43 -0.37 15.18
C ASP A 12 2.10 -0.28 14.40
N PRO A 13 0.93 -0.32 15.06
CA PRO A 13 -0.37 -0.12 14.41
C PRO A 13 -0.53 1.27 13.75
N VAL A 14 0.46 2.16 13.89
CA VAL A 14 0.50 3.55 13.41
C VAL A 14 1.56 3.75 12.35
N TYR A 15 2.77 3.26 12.61
CA TYR A 15 3.97 3.49 11.78
C TYR A 15 4.30 2.20 11.00
N SER A 16 3.44 1.83 10.06
CA SER A 16 3.39 0.53 9.38
C SER A 16 4.59 0.13 8.50
N TYR A 17 5.71 0.83 8.56
CA TYR A 17 6.84 0.59 7.66
C TYR A 17 8.10 0.07 8.36
N GLU A 18 8.29 0.37 9.65
CA GLU A 18 9.47 -0.06 10.38
C GLU A 18 9.11 -1.12 11.43
N GLY A 19 9.81 -2.26 11.38
CA GLY A 19 9.65 -3.30 12.38
C GLY A 19 10.23 -2.84 13.72
N LEU A 20 9.42 -2.86 14.77
CA LEU A 20 9.86 -2.46 16.12
C LEU A 20 10.70 -3.55 16.79
N ALA A 21 10.30 -4.80 16.63
CA ALA A 21 10.95 -5.96 17.25
C ALA A 21 10.58 -7.26 16.52
N ILE A 22 11.21 -8.37 16.92
CA ILE A 22 10.82 -9.73 16.50
C ILE A 22 10.15 -10.43 17.69
N GLY A 23 8.93 -10.93 17.48
CA GLY A 23 8.17 -11.71 18.46
C GLY A 23 7.94 -13.15 18.00
N ILE A 24 7.91 -14.08 18.95
CA ILE A 24 7.53 -15.49 18.71
C ILE A 24 6.14 -15.72 19.28
N TYR A 25 5.24 -16.25 18.44
CA TYR A 25 3.84 -16.46 18.78
C TYR A 25 3.46 -17.92 18.54
N ASN A 26 3.37 -18.69 19.64
CA ASN A 26 3.20 -20.14 19.61
C ASN A 26 1.96 -20.62 18.85
N THR A 27 0.91 -19.82 18.72
CA THR A 27 -0.27 -20.21 17.92
C THR A 27 -0.20 -19.64 16.51
N ALA A 28 0.23 -18.39 16.37
CA ALA A 28 0.21 -17.69 15.08
C ALA A 28 1.25 -18.23 14.08
N HIS A 29 2.37 -18.77 14.54
CA HIS A 29 3.40 -19.35 13.66
C HIS A 29 2.93 -20.57 12.87
N LEU A 30 1.79 -21.18 13.23
CA LEU A 30 1.18 -22.29 12.49
C LEU A 30 0.48 -21.83 11.20
N LEU A 31 0.23 -20.53 11.04
CA LEU A 31 -0.44 -19.97 9.87
C LEU A 31 0.51 -19.99 8.67
N ASN A 32 0.10 -20.62 7.58
CA ASN A 32 0.88 -20.67 6.35
C ASN A 32 0.79 -19.37 5.55
N HIS A 33 1.75 -19.21 4.63
CA HIS A 33 1.79 -18.06 3.74
C HIS A 33 0.79 -18.16 2.58
N SER A 34 0.19 -17.02 2.23
CA SER A 34 -0.38 -16.78 0.90
C SER A 34 -0.11 -15.35 0.46
N CYS A 35 0.21 -15.12 -0.83
CA CYS A 35 0.29 -13.77 -1.40
C CYS A 35 -1.10 -13.13 -1.61
N LYS A 36 -2.18 -13.91 -1.45
CA LYS A 36 -3.58 -13.48 -1.36
C LYS A 36 -4.19 -14.10 -0.10
N PRO A 37 -3.78 -13.61 1.09
CA PRO A 37 -4.16 -14.23 2.34
C PRO A 37 -5.65 -13.99 2.65
N ASN A 38 -6.24 -14.89 3.45
CA ASN A 38 -7.59 -14.72 3.99
C ASN A 38 -7.61 -14.19 5.43
N CYS A 39 -6.45 -14.12 6.08
CA CYS A 39 -6.26 -13.50 7.39
C CYS A 39 -5.19 -12.40 7.34
N ILE A 40 -5.22 -11.52 8.34
CA ILE A 40 -4.19 -10.51 8.59
C ILE A 40 -3.79 -10.49 10.06
N GLN A 41 -2.50 -10.32 10.30
CA GLN A 41 -1.94 -10.06 11.61
C GLN A 41 -2.02 -8.57 11.95
N ILE A 42 -2.52 -8.27 13.15
CA ILE A 42 -2.58 -6.93 13.73
C ILE A 42 -1.84 -6.99 15.07
N PHE A 43 -0.95 -6.04 15.32
CA PHE A 43 -0.22 -5.96 16.57
C PHE A 43 -0.80 -4.85 17.45
N ASN A 44 -0.94 -5.13 18.74
CA ASN A 44 -1.12 -4.13 19.78
C ASN A 44 -0.04 -4.37 20.84
N ASN A 45 0.96 -3.50 20.88
CA ASN A 45 2.16 -3.70 21.70
C ASN A 45 2.80 -5.08 21.41
N ARG A 46 2.78 -5.98 22.39
CA ARG A 46 3.33 -7.34 22.27
C ARG A 46 2.29 -8.39 21.89
N GLN A 47 1.01 -8.05 21.79
CA GLN A 47 -0.06 -8.99 21.45
C GLN A 47 -0.29 -9.03 19.93
N ILE A 48 -0.55 -10.23 19.41
CA ILE A 48 -0.95 -10.47 18.02
C ILE A 48 -2.44 -10.83 17.95
N TYR A 49 -3.15 -10.18 17.05
CA TYR A 49 -4.54 -10.44 16.70
C TYR A 49 -4.58 -10.95 15.27
N ILE A 50 -5.26 -12.07 15.04
CA ILE A 50 -5.46 -12.62 13.70
C ILE A 50 -6.91 -12.35 13.30
N LYS A 51 -7.12 -11.53 12.27
CA LYS A 51 -8.45 -11.20 11.77
C LYS A 51 -8.68 -11.70 10.37
N THR A 52 -9.88 -12.20 10.11
CA THR A 52 -10.30 -12.64 8.78
C THR A 52 -10.57 -11.43 7.88
N LEU A 53 -10.08 -11.47 6.65
CA LEU A 53 -10.31 -10.43 5.62
C LEU A 53 -11.62 -10.65 4.86
N ARG A 54 -12.14 -11.87 4.89
CA ARG A 54 -13.39 -12.30 4.26
C ARG A 54 -14.01 -13.47 5.04
N PRO A 55 -15.28 -13.84 4.80
CA PRO A 55 -15.82 -15.09 5.30
C PRO A 55 -14.94 -16.29 4.88
N ILE A 56 -14.77 -17.23 5.81
CA ILE A 56 -13.93 -18.43 5.65
C ILE A 56 -14.83 -19.66 5.77
N LYS A 57 -14.72 -20.59 4.84
CA LYS A 57 -15.51 -21.83 4.86
C LYS A 57 -14.94 -22.81 5.89
N ALA A 58 -15.80 -23.67 6.44
CA ALA A 58 -15.32 -24.76 7.31
C ALA A 58 -14.32 -25.65 6.56
N GLY A 59 -13.18 -25.95 7.18
CA GLY A 59 -12.08 -26.71 6.58
C GLY A 59 -11.17 -25.91 5.63
N GLU A 60 -11.47 -24.64 5.36
CA GLU A 60 -10.58 -23.77 4.59
C GLU A 60 -9.36 -23.37 5.43
N GLN A 61 -8.16 -23.47 4.84
CA GLN A 61 -6.92 -23.12 5.52
C GLN A 61 -6.84 -21.61 5.82
N LEU A 62 -6.43 -21.27 7.05
CA LEU A 62 -6.10 -19.90 7.42
C LEU A 62 -4.68 -19.55 6.97
N THR A 63 -4.54 -18.43 6.27
CA THR A 63 -3.26 -17.97 5.72
C THR A 63 -3.03 -16.49 5.98
N VAL A 64 -1.77 -16.12 6.19
CA VAL A 64 -1.31 -14.74 6.36
C VAL A 64 -0.24 -14.41 5.32
N SER A 65 0.08 -13.13 5.14
CA SER A 65 1.28 -12.79 4.38
C SER A 65 2.49 -12.71 5.31
N TYR A 66 3.60 -13.32 4.91
CA TYR A 66 4.86 -13.30 5.66
C TYR A 66 5.70 -12.06 5.33
N PHE A 67 5.44 -11.46 4.18
CA PHE A 67 6.17 -10.31 3.67
C PHE A 67 5.21 -9.35 2.98
N ASP A 68 5.68 -8.14 2.69
CA ASP A 68 4.91 -7.22 1.90
C ASP A 68 4.63 -7.81 0.51
N VAL A 69 3.35 -7.96 0.19
CA VAL A 69 2.90 -8.47 -1.11
C VAL A 69 2.97 -7.41 -2.21
N CYS A 70 3.35 -6.18 -1.80
CA CYS A 70 4.15 -5.10 -2.40
C CYS A 70 5.09 -5.35 -3.58
N ARG A 71 5.21 -6.57 -4.12
CA ARG A 71 6.36 -7.01 -4.93
C ARG A 71 5.91 -7.76 -6.17
N SER A 72 6.75 -7.83 -7.21
CA SER A 72 6.45 -8.64 -8.41
C SER A 72 6.36 -10.15 -8.09
N LYS A 73 5.71 -10.93 -8.95
CA LYS A 73 5.62 -12.40 -8.82
C LYS A 73 6.99 -13.06 -8.64
N GLN A 74 7.98 -12.64 -9.41
CA GLN A 74 9.36 -13.16 -9.34
C GLN A 74 10.02 -12.82 -8.01
N GLU A 75 9.90 -11.58 -7.54
CA GLU A 75 10.45 -11.16 -6.25
C GLU A 75 9.79 -11.88 -5.08
N ARG A 76 8.45 -12.06 -5.09
CA ARG A 76 7.75 -12.81 -4.03
C ARG A 76 8.21 -14.27 -3.99
N LYS A 77 8.32 -14.94 -5.14
CA LYS A 77 8.81 -16.33 -5.21
C LYS A 77 10.26 -16.45 -4.74
N LYS A 78 11.12 -15.52 -5.17
CA LYS A 78 12.52 -15.45 -4.73
C LYS A 78 12.62 -15.22 -3.22
N TYR A 79 11.85 -14.28 -2.67
CA TYR A 79 11.86 -13.95 -1.25
C TYR A 79 11.36 -15.12 -0.40
N ALA A 80 10.24 -15.75 -0.79
CA ALA A 80 9.72 -16.95 -0.12
C ALA A 80 10.75 -18.08 -0.08
N LEU A 81 11.46 -18.31 -1.20
CA LEU A 81 12.49 -19.34 -1.28
C LEU A 81 13.72 -18.99 -0.42
N GLN A 82 14.19 -17.75 -0.48
CA GLN A 82 15.41 -17.33 0.22
C GLN A 82 15.23 -17.22 1.74
N GLN A 83 14.09 -16.70 2.20
CA GLN A 83 13.85 -16.45 3.62
C GLN A 83 13.17 -17.61 4.34
N TYR A 84 12.25 -18.29 3.66
CA TYR A 84 11.39 -19.32 4.26
C TYR A 84 11.58 -20.71 3.65
N MET A 85 12.49 -20.87 2.68
CA MET A 85 12.86 -22.15 2.08
C MET A 85 11.69 -22.91 1.43
N PHE A 86 10.68 -22.18 0.90
CA PHE A 86 9.57 -22.79 0.16
C PHE A 86 9.26 -22.07 -1.15
N LYS A 87 8.63 -22.79 -2.08
CA LYS A 87 8.09 -22.22 -3.33
C LYS A 87 6.62 -21.89 -3.12
N CYS A 88 6.25 -20.62 -3.18
CA CYS A 88 4.86 -20.20 -3.03
C CYS A 88 4.00 -20.64 -4.23
N GLN A 89 2.95 -21.42 -3.96
CA GLN A 89 1.97 -21.97 -4.92
C GLN A 89 0.56 -21.43 -4.65
N CYS A 90 0.42 -20.26 -4.02
CA CYS A 90 -0.91 -19.67 -3.81
C CYS A 90 -1.54 -19.22 -5.14
N GLU A 91 -2.87 -19.07 -5.15
CA GLU A 91 -3.67 -18.62 -6.31
C GLU A 91 -3.02 -17.44 -7.06
N ARG A 92 -2.55 -16.42 -6.33
CA ARG A 92 -1.92 -15.22 -6.92
C ARG A 92 -0.54 -15.51 -7.56
N CYS A 93 0.19 -16.50 -7.07
CA CYS A 93 1.47 -16.92 -7.64
C CYS A 93 1.32 -17.90 -8.82
N GLU A 94 0.14 -18.49 -8.99
CA GLU A 94 -0.20 -19.41 -10.08
C GLU A 94 -0.91 -18.70 -11.24
N ASN A 95 -1.89 -17.83 -10.96
CA ASN A 95 -2.84 -17.30 -11.96
C ASN A 95 -2.37 -16.06 -12.77
N ASP A 96 -1.06 -15.81 -12.91
CA ASP A 96 -0.42 -14.84 -13.83
C ASP A 96 -0.96 -13.40 -14.04
N ASP A 97 -1.96 -12.92 -13.31
CA ASP A 97 -2.61 -11.60 -13.55
C ASP A 97 -1.78 -10.35 -13.12
N GLU A 98 -0.49 -10.50 -12.81
CA GLU A 98 0.39 -9.41 -12.40
C GLU A 98 1.58 -9.23 -13.36
N GLU A 99 1.27 -9.26 -14.65
CA GLU A 99 2.23 -8.89 -15.68
C GLU A 99 2.58 -7.41 -15.55
N PHE A 100 3.87 -7.11 -15.64
CA PHE A 100 4.35 -5.75 -15.75
C PHE A 100 3.68 -5.07 -16.95
N ALA A 101 3.06 -3.92 -16.72
CA ALA A 101 2.33 -3.19 -17.73
C ALA A 101 2.67 -1.71 -17.68
N ILE A 102 2.85 -1.12 -18.86
CA ILE A 102 3.15 0.30 -19.01
C ILE A 102 1.95 1.02 -19.60
N LYS A 103 1.77 2.29 -19.25
CA LYS A 103 0.76 3.13 -19.89
C LYS A 103 1.14 3.35 -21.35
N CYS A 104 0.19 3.16 -22.27
CA CYS A 104 0.42 3.44 -23.67
C CYS A 104 0.63 4.95 -23.88
N GLN A 105 1.84 5.34 -24.30
CA GLN A 105 2.16 6.75 -24.55
C GLN A 105 1.41 7.36 -25.74
N ASN A 106 0.95 6.52 -26.67
CA ASN A 106 0.23 6.97 -27.87
C ASN A 106 -1.22 7.37 -27.55
N CYS A 107 -2.02 6.45 -27.00
CA CYS A 107 -3.45 6.73 -26.74
C CYS A 107 -3.76 7.20 -25.32
N LYS A 108 -2.88 6.95 -24.35
CA LYS A 108 -3.04 7.26 -22.91
C LYS A 108 -4.30 6.67 -22.23
N LYS A 109 -5.03 5.79 -22.93
CA LYS A 109 -6.30 5.18 -22.50
C LYS A 109 -6.19 3.69 -22.14
N SER A 110 -5.09 3.05 -22.53
CA SER A 110 -4.83 1.62 -22.32
C SER A 110 -3.38 1.37 -21.90
N GLU A 111 -3.09 0.15 -21.49
CA GLU A 111 -1.77 -0.35 -21.11
C GLU A 111 -1.17 -1.26 -22.20
N ILE A 112 0.14 -1.45 -22.14
CA ILE A 112 0.92 -2.40 -22.93
C ILE A 112 1.56 -3.37 -21.94
N LYS A 113 1.21 -4.66 -22.02
CA LYS A 113 1.78 -5.71 -21.16
C LYS A 113 3.12 -6.19 -21.71
N GLU A 114 3.98 -6.66 -20.82
CA GLU A 114 5.29 -7.21 -21.17
C GLU A 114 5.22 -8.34 -22.19
N ASN A 115 4.28 -9.27 -22.05
CA ASN A 115 4.18 -10.43 -22.93
C ASN A 115 3.49 -10.12 -24.26
N GLU A 116 2.68 -9.05 -24.31
CA GLU A 116 1.93 -8.67 -25.51
C GLU A 116 2.67 -7.65 -26.37
N LEU A 117 3.48 -6.75 -25.75
CA LEU A 117 4.23 -5.66 -26.39
C LEU A 117 3.41 -4.74 -27.32
N LYS A 118 2.08 -4.83 -27.25
CA LYS A 118 1.14 -4.12 -28.10
C LYS A 118 0.00 -3.53 -27.29
N CYS A 119 -0.38 -2.30 -27.61
CA CYS A 119 -1.52 -1.65 -27.01
C CYS A 119 -2.82 -2.23 -27.59
N ILE A 120 -3.66 -2.82 -26.74
CA ILE A 120 -4.95 -3.40 -27.15
C ILE A 120 -5.93 -2.37 -27.75
N GLN A 121 -5.80 -1.08 -27.41
CA GLN A 121 -6.74 -0.05 -27.86
C GLN A 121 -6.34 0.65 -29.16
N CYS A 122 -5.05 0.99 -29.34
CA CYS A 122 -4.60 1.75 -30.51
C CYS A 122 -3.60 0.99 -31.40
N GLY A 123 -3.30 -0.26 -31.06
CA GLY A 123 -2.39 -1.11 -31.83
C GLY A 123 -0.92 -0.70 -31.81
N LYS A 124 -0.54 0.31 -31.02
CA LYS A 124 0.87 0.73 -30.89
C LYS A 124 1.70 -0.41 -30.33
N GLU A 125 2.72 -0.81 -31.08
CA GLU A 125 3.71 -1.81 -30.69
C GLU A 125 4.96 -1.13 -30.11
N ILE A 126 5.61 -1.83 -29.19
CA ILE A 126 6.93 -1.51 -28.66
C ILE A 126 7.83 -2.74 -28.83
N THR A 127 9.14 -2.55 -28.80
CA THR A 127 10.08 -3.67 -28.86
C THR A 127 10.35 -4.24 -27.46
N ASN A 128 10.89 -5.46 -27.39
CA ASN A 128 11.42 -6.02 -26.13
C ASN A 128 12.51 -5.12 -25.53
N GLU A 129 13.37 -4.54 -26.37
CA GLU A 129 14.41 -3.60 -25.91
C GLU A 129 13.81 -2.35 -25.26
N ASP A 130 12.73 -1.80 -25.82
CA ASP A 130 12.02 -0.67 -25.21
C ASP A 130 11.49 -1.04 -23.84
N MET A 131 10.89 -2.23 -23.71
CA MET A 131 10.36 -2.72 -22.44
C MET A 131 11.46 -2.90 -21.38
N ILE A 132 12.61 -3.45 -21.76
CA ILE A 132 13.78 -3.59 -20.88
C ILE A 132 14.27 -2.22 -20.41
N LYS A 133 14.48 -1.27 -21.34
CA LYS A 133 14.92 0.10 -21.00
C LYS A 133 13.93 0.79 -20.05
N ILE A 134 12.64 0.59 -20.26
CA ILE A 134 11.60 1.16 -19.39
C ILE A 134 11.69 0.57 -17.98
N LYS A 135 11.84 -0.74 -17.84
CA LYS A 135 12.01 -1.40 -16.54
C LYS A 135 13.27 -0.93 -15.81
N GLU A 136 14.39 -0.84 -16.53
CA GLU A 136 15.63 -0.31 -15.98
C GLU A 136 15.46 1.14 -15.50
N ARG A 137 14.74 1.96 -16.26
CA ARG A 137 14.46 3.33 -15.89
C ARG A 137 13.59 3.44 -14.64
N ILE A 138 12.54 2.63 -14.51
CA ILE A 138 11.70 2.58 -13.30
C ILE A 138 12.54 2.19 -12.08
N LYS A 139 13.41 1.19 -12.23
CA LYS A 139 14.33 0.78 -11.17
C LYS A 139 15.25 1.92 -10.73
N GLN A 140 15.86 2.63 -11.68
CA GLN A 140 16.66 3.82 -11.39
C GLN A 140 15.85 4.91 -10.67
N ILE A 141 14.62 5.18 -11.14
CA ILE A 141 13.74 6.16 -10.47
C ILE A 141 13.47 5.74 -9.02
N SER A 142 13.22 4.45 -8.76
CA SER A 142 13.00 3.92 -7.41
C SER A 142 14.23 4.08 -6.52
N GLU A 143 15.43 3.83 -7.04
CA GLU A 143 16.68 4.02 -6.30
C GLU A 143 16.91 5.51 -5.98
N MET A 144 16.73 6.39 -6.96
CA MET A 144 16.85 7.84 -6.79
C MET A 144 15.78 8.40 -5.82
N MET A 145 14.56 7.86 -5.83
CA MET A 145 13.50 8.28 -4.90
C MET A 145 13.90 8.08 -3.44
N ASN A 146 14.66 7.02 -3.16
CA ASN A 146 15.14 6.68 -1.82
C ASN A 146 16.42 7.41 -1.41
N ASP A 147 17.14 8.01 -2.36
CA ASP A 147 18.34 8.80 -2.07
C ASP A 147 17.97 10.12 -1.35
N LYS A 148 18.51 10.30 -0.14
CA LYS A 148 18.26 11.48 0.70
C LYS A 148 18.97 12.74 0.19
N SER A 149 20.00 12.60 -0.64
CA SER A 149 20.76 13.72 -1.22
C SER A 149 20.01 14.44 -2.35
N ILE A 150 19.02 13.78 -2.95
CA ILE A 150 18.27 14.34 -4.08
C ILE A 150 17.26 15.39 -3.58
N GLU A 151 17.35 16.57 -4.19
CA GLU A 151 16.47 17.71 -3.94
C GLU A 151 15.00 17.40 -4.27
N TYR A 152 14.11 18.10 -3.58
CA TYR A 152 12.67 17.88 -3.70
C TYR A 152 12.14 18.07 -5.12
N ASN A 153 12.53 19.14 -5.81
CA ASN A 153 12.06 19.40 -7.18
C ASN A 153 12.48 18.28 -8.16
N LYS A 154 13.70 17.74 -8.00
CA LYS A 154 14.14 16.60 -8.81
C LYS A 154 13.30 15.36 -8.53
N LYS A 155 12.91 15.10 -7.27
CA LYS A 155 11.98 14.00 -6.95
C LYS A 155 10.58 14.22 -7.51
N VAL A 156 10.12 15.47 -7.58
CA VAL A 156 8.87 15.83 -8.28
C VAL A 156 8.96 15.48 -9.77
N ASP A 157 10.09 15.77 -10.42
CA ASP A 157 10.28 15.40 -11.83
C ASP A 157 10.29 13.87 -12.02
N LEU A 158 10.99 13.14 -11.15
CA LEU A 158 11.06 11.67 -11.17
C LEU A 158 9.68 11.02 -10.99
N ILE A 159 8.88 11.46 -10.04
CA ILE A 159 7.54 10.90 -9.83
C ILE A 159 6.60 11.23 -11.00
N MET A 160 6.77 12.39 -11.62
CA MET A 160 6.00 12.79 -12.80
C MET A 160 6.41 11.97 -14.04
N GLU A 161 7.70 11.66 -14.19
CA GLU A 161 8.21 10.74 -15.20
C GLU A 161 7.63 9.34 -15.01
N ALA A 162 7.73 8.79 -13.79
CA ALA A 162 7.18 7.47 -13.46
C ALA A 162 5.68 7.39 -13.81
N ARG A 163 4.90 8.43 -13.50
CA ARG A 163 3.48 8.52 -13.86
C ARG A 163 3.18 8.53 -15.35
N LYS A 164 4.14 8.93 -16.19
CA LYS A 164 3.99 8.81 -17.64
C LYS A 164 4.16 7.35 -18.03
N ILE A 165 5.21 6.69 -17.52
CA ILE A 165 5.57 5.32 -17.87
C ILE A 165 4.48 4.32 -17.48
N GLY A 166 3.99 4.36 -16.25
CA GLY A 166 3.01 3.42 -15.73
C GLY A 166 1.85 4.10 -15.04
N GLU A 167 0.73 3.39 -14.95
CA GLU A 167 -0.28 3.69 -13.94
C GLU A 167 0.02 2.91 -12.66
N MET A 168 -0.67 3.27 -11.56
CA MET A 168 -0.53 2.61 -10.25
C MET A 168 -1.07 1.17 -10.22
N ARG A 169 -1.22 0.54 -11.39
CA ARG A 169 -1.38 -0.89 -11.52
C ARG A 169 -0.04 -1.57 -11.25
N ASP A 170 1.05 -1.06 -11.79
CA ASP A 170 2.32 -1.68 -11.49
C ASP A 170 2.79 -1.38 -10.06
N MET A 171 3.15 -2.47 -9.36
CA MET A 171 3.43 -2.48 -7.93
C MET A 171 4.72 -1.72 -7.57
N GLN A 172 5.70 -1.65 -8.50
CA GLN A 172 6.90 -0.84 -8.30
C GLN A 172 6.54 0.65 -8.30
N PHE A 173 5.57 1.09 -9.10
CA PHE A 173 5.09 2.46 -9.04
C PHE A 173 4.41 2.77 -7.70
N CYS A 174 3.65 1.83 -7.12
CA CYS A 174 3.06 2.01 -5.80
C CYS A 174 4.13 2.31 -4.74
N GLN A 175 5.29 1.64 -4.78
CA GLN A 175 6.40 1.92 -3.88
C GLN A 175 6.97 3.32 -4.11
N ILE A 176 7.28 3.69 -5.37
CA ILE A 176 7.83 5.02 -5.71
C ILE A 176 6.88 6.14 -5.21
N ILE A 177 5.58 5.94 -5.34
CA ILE A 177 4.56 6.87 -4.85
C ILE A 177 4.53 6.94 -3.33
N SER A 178 4.62 5.79 -2.65
CA SER A 178 4.68 5.72 -1.18
C SER A 178 5.89 6.49 -0.67
N ASP A 179 7.08 6.24 -1.23
CA ASP A 179 8.34 6.90 -0.86
C ASP A 179 8.23 8.42 -1.10
N PHE A 180 7.65 8.84 -2.22
CA PHE A 180 7.42 10.25 -2.54
C PHE A 180 6.45 10.93 -1.56
N ILE A 181 5.38 10.24 -1.11
CA ILE A 181 4.43 10.79 -0.12
C ILE A 181 5.15 11.05 1.20
N VAL A 182 5.90 10.06 1.71
CA VAL A 182 6.66 10.19 2.97
C VAL A 182 7.66 11.33 2.88
N PHE A 183 8.40 11.40 1.77
CA PHE A 183 9.36 12.48 1.55
C PHE A 183 8.69 13.86 1.47
N SER A 184 7.53 13.95 0.81
CA SER A 184 6.77 15.20 0.70
C SER A 184 6.27 15.67 2.07
N ILE A 185 5.81 14.77 2.93
CA ILE A 185 5.40 15.10 4.30
C ILE A 185 6.61 15.63 5.10
N GLY A 186 7.75 14.93 5.03
CA GLY A 186 8.97 15.35 5.72
C GLY A 186 9.60 16.66 5.22
N LYS A 187 9.18 17.15 4.05
CA LYS A 187 9.55 18.48 3.50
C LYS A 187 8.42 19.51 3.62
N GLU A 188 7.38 19.19 4.39
CA GLU A 188 6.20 20.04 4.62
C GLU A 188 5.43 20.39 3.33
N GLN A 189 5.60 19.57 2.28
CA GLN A 189 4.94 19.74 0.99
C GLN A 189 3.57 19.05 0.98
N TYR A 190 2.69 19.47 1.90
CA TYR A 190 1.41 18.81 2.20
C TYR A 190 0.44 18.76 1.01
N ARG A 191 0.50 19.75 0.12
CA ARG A 191 -0.34 19.77 -1.09
C ARG A 191 0.00 18.60 -2.01
N ASN A 192 1.28 18.35 -2.25
CA ASN A 192 1.73 17.23 -3.07
C ASN A 192 1.48 15.90 -2.37
N ALA A 193 1.82 15.80 -1.08
CA ALA A 193 1.54 14.59 -0.28
C ALA A 193 0.06 14.18 -0.40
N LYS A 194 -0.87 15.12 -0.25
CA LYS A 194 -2.31 14.89 -0.40
C LYS A 194 -2.69 14.38 -1.78
N ILE A 195 -2.22 15.04 -2.85
CA ILE A 195 -2.55 14.66 -4.24
C ILE A 195 -2.13 13.21 -4.52
N PHE A 196 -0.90 12.87 -4.12
CA PHE A 196 -0.36 11.54 -4.36
C PHE A 196 -0.98 10.48 -3.44
N LEU A 197 -1.29 10.81 -2.18
CA LEU A 197 -1.97 9.91 -1.24
C LEU A 197 -3.39 9.59 -1.69
N LYS A 198 -4.18 10.56 -2.14
CA LYS A 198 -5.52 10.31 -2.71
C LYS A 198 -5.45 9.30 -3.86
N LYS A 199 -4.47 9.49 -4.73
CA LYS A 199 -4.28 8.61 -5.89
C LYS A 199 -3.74 7.23 -5.45
N TYR A 200 -2.85 7.15 -4.46
CA TYR A 200 -2.38 5.89 -3.88
C TYR A 200 -3.55 5.07 -3.31
N ILE A 201 -4.40 5.67 -2.47
CA ILE A 201 -5.57 5.01 -1.85
C ILE A 201 -6.51 4.46 -2.92
N LYS A 202 -6.84 5.25 -3.95
CA LYS A 202 -7.73 4.82 -5.05
C LYS A 202 -7.22 3.53 -5.71
N ASN A 203 -5.92 3.42 -5.90
CA ASN A 203 -5.33 2.26 -6.56
C ASN A 203 -5.14 1.08 -5.60
N PHE A 204 -4.84 1.34 -4.34
CA PHE A 204 -4.82 0.31 -3.31
C PHE A 204 -6.18 -0.41 -3.22
N VAL A 205 -7.29 0.34 -3.20
CA VAL A 205 -8.65 -0.23 -3.20
C VAL A 205 -8.92 -1.06 -4.47
N TYR A 206 -8.43 -0.60 -5.63
CA TYR A 206 -8.57 -1.32 -6.89
C TYR A 206 -7.83 -2.67 -6.87
N TRP A 207 -6.61 -2.70 -6.34
CA TRP A 207 -5.76 -3.90 -6.29
C TRP A 207 -6.29 -4.98 -5.37
N TYR A 208 -6.56 -4.61 -4.13
CA TYR A 208 -6.91 -5.60 -3.12
C TYR A 208 -8.35 -6.06 -3.26
N LYS A 209 -9.22 -5.30 -3.95
CA LYS A 209 -10.65 -5.58 -4.16
C LYS A 209 -11.41 -5.91 -2.86
N GLN A 210 -10.83 -5.58 -1.72
CA GLN A 210 -11.34 -5.80 -0.38
C GLN A 210 -10.77 -4.73 0.56
N GLU A 211 -11.45 -4.49 1.67
CA GLU A 211 -10.94 -3.61 2.70
C GLU A 211 -9.80 -4.28 3.46
N LEU A 212 -8.73 -3.53 3.72
CA LEU A 212 -7.59 -3.97 4.51
C LEU A 212 -7.37 -3.02 5.69
N PRO A 213 -6.85 -3.50 6.84
CA PRO A 213 -6.47 -2.64 7.96
C PRO A 213 -5.53 -1.48 7.58
N LEU A 214 -4.60 -1.69 6.64
CA LEU A 214 -3.70 -0.65 6.15
C LEU A 214 -4.44 0.56 5.52
N LEU A 215 -5.63 0.36 4.96
CA LEU A 215 -6.43 1.47 4.42
C LEU A 215 -6.89 2.43 5.51
N PHE A 216 -7.13 1.95 6.74
CA PHE A 216 -7.46 2.84 7.86
C PHE A 216 -6.35 3.87 8.05
N GLN A 217 -5.09 3.44 8.08
CA GLN A 217 -3.95 4.34 8.26
C GLN A 217 -3.87 5.36 7.12
N LYS A 218 -4.07 4.92 5.87
CA LYS A 218 -4.02 5.82 4.70
C LYS A 218 -5.16 6.83 4.68
N TYR A 219 -6.37 6.44 5.05
CA TYR A 219 -7.46 7.40 5.22
C TYR A 219 -7.23 8.32 6.43
N ASN A 220 -6.64 7.84 7.51
CA ASN A 220 -6.28 8.65 8.68
C ASN A 220 -5.23 9.72 8.32
N GLU A 221 -4.15 9.35 7.62
CA GLU A 221 -3.15 10.27 7.06
C GLU A 221 -3.80 11.31 6.12
N LEU A 222 -4.69 10.88 5.22
CA LEU A 222 -5.37 11.78 4.30
C LEU A 222 -6.30 12.75 5.03
N SER A 223 -7.02 12.28 6.06
CA SER A 223 -7.85 13.12 6.94
C SER A 223 -7.03 14.23 7.59
N LYS A 224 -5.85 13.90 8.13
CA LYS A 224 -4.92 14.90 8.70
C LYS A 224 -4.55 15.94 7.64
N LEU A 225 -4.07 15.51 6.47
CA LEU A 225 -3.65 16.42 5.39
C LEU A 225 -4.76 17.33 4.87
N LEU A 226 -6.00 16.82 4.79
CA LEU A 226 -7.18 17.59 4.39
C LEU A 226 -7.55 18.63 5.44
N PHE A 227 -7.57 18.23 6.70
CA PHE A 227 -7.87 19.11 7.83
C PHE A 227 -6.86 20.25 7.93
N PHE A 228 -5.56 19.95 7.88
CA PHE A 228 -4.49 20.97 7.87
C PHE A 228 -4.59 21.96 6.69
N GLN A 229 -5.25 21.57 5.60
CA GLN A 229 -5.46 22.42 4.41
C GLN A 229 -6.86 23.07 4.39
N ASN A 230 -7.62 22.99 5.49
CA ASN A 230 -8.98 23.52 5.62
C ASN A 230 -9.99 22.96 4.59
N GLU A 231 -9.77 21.74 4.07
CA GLU A 231 -10.69 21.04 3.17
C GLU A 231 -11.71 20.22 3.97
N LEU A 232 -12.51 20.90 4.80
CA LEU A 232 -13.27 20.30 5.90
C LEU A 232 -14.30 19.24 5.47
N LEU A 233 -15.09 19.50 4.42
CA LEU A 233 -16.12 18.55 3.95
C LEU A 233 -15.51 17.21 3.50
N GLU A 234 -14.38 17.27 2.80
CA GLU A 234 -13.68 16.06 2.39
C GLU A 234 -12.96 15.40 3.58
N ALA A 235 -12.40 16.21 4.49
CA ALA A 235 -11.80 15.72 5.73
C ALA A 235 -12.83 14.95 6.57
N GLU A 236 -14.07 15.43 6.68
CA GLU A 236 -15.16 14.76 7.39
C GLU A 236 -15.45 13.38 6.77
N ALA A 237 -15.68 13.35 5.45
CA ALA A 237 -16.00 12.12 4.73
C ALA A 237 -14.87 11.08 4.82
N VAL A 238 -13.62 11.52 4.72
CA VAL A 238 -12.44 10.65 4.84
C VAL A 238 -12.25 10.17 6.28
N SER A 239 -12.48 11.02 7.28
CA SER A 239 -12.38 10.64 8.70
C SER A 239 -13.43 9.59 9.07
N GLN A 240 -14.67 9.74 8.58
CA GLN A 240 -15.70 8.72 8.78
C GLN A 240 -15.31 7.37 8.16
N LYS A 241 -14.72 7.36 6.96
CA LYS A 241 -14.20 6.12 6.33
C LYS A 241 -13.09 5.49 7.17
N ALA A 242 -12.15 6.30 7.66
CA ALA A 242 -11.08 5.82 8.54
C ALA A 242 -11.67 5.20 9.82
N LEU A 243 -12.64 5.85 10.47
CA LEU A 243 -13.30 5.33 11.68
C LEU A 243 -14.03 4.01 11.41
N ASN A 244 -14.74 3.88 10.29
CA ASN A 244 -15.43 2.64 9.93
C ASN A 244 -14.44 1.47 9.78
N LEU A 245 -13.31 1.69 9.08
CA LEU A 245 -12.25 0.69 8.93
C LEU A 245 -11.56 0.39 10.27
N CYS A 246 -11.32 1.42 11.09
CA CYS A 246 -10.76 1.27 12.43
C CYS A 246 -11.66 0.40 13.30
N ASN A 247 -12.97 0.64 13.31
CA ASN A 247 -13.91 -0.16 14.10
C ASN A 247 -14.02 -1.59 13.58
N LYS A 248 -13.98 -1.79 12.25
CA LYS A 248 -14.00 -3.13 11.64
C LYS A 248 -12.77 -3.96 12.03
N PHE A 249 -11.58 -3.39 11.91
CA PHE A 249 -10.33 -4.16 12.08
C PHE A 249 -9.69 -4.02 13.45
N TYR A 250 -9.98 -2.96 14.20
CA TYR A 250 -9.33 -2.64 15.48
C TYR A 250 -10.36 -2.37 16.59
N SER A 251 -11.54 -3.00 16.54
CA SER A 251 -12.56 -2.93 17.60
C SER A 251 -12.01 -3.23 19.00
N GLU A 252 -11.23 -4.29 19.12
CA GLU A 252 -10.65 -4.83 20.36
C GLU A 252 -9.29 -4.21 20.71
N VAL A 253 -8.80 -3.28 19.90
CA VAL A 253 -7.46 -2.71 20.01
C VAL A 253 -7.58 -1.23 20.34
N GLU A 254 -7.08 -0.85 21.51
CA GLU A 254 -6.95 0.54 21.92
C GLU A 254 -5.55 1.05 21.62
N PHE A 255 -5.48 2.23 21.00
CA PHE A 255 -4.25 2.90 20.60
C PHE A 255 -4.55 4.39 20.37
N GLN A 256 -3.53 5.24 20.54
CA GLN A 256 -3.68 6.70 20.61
C GLN A 256 -4.31 7.28 19.35
N GLU A 257 -4.00 6.74 18.18
CA GLU A 257 -4.38 7.30 16.89
C GLU A 257 -5.86 7.09 16.59
N LYS A 258 -6.49 6.08 17.21
CA LYS A 258 -7.94 5.93 17.21
C LYS A 258 -8.57 7.09 17.98
N THR A 259 -8.04 7.40 19.17
CA THR A 259 -8.48 8.54 19.99
C THR A 259 -8.27 9.86 19.24
N ASP A 260 -7.09 10.08 18.65
CA ASP A 260 -6.78 11.29 17.88
C ASP A 260 -7.68 11.45 16.65
N LEU A 261 -8.01 10.35 15.97
CA LEU A 261 -8.94 10.37 14.84
C LEU A 261 -10.37 10.72 15.29
N ILE A 262 -10.84 10.17 16.41
CA ILE A 262 -12.15 10.49 16.98
C ILE A 262 -12.22 11.98 17.33
N GLN A 263 -11.22 12.49 18.04
CA GLN A 263 -11.16 13.90 18.42
C GLN A 263 -11.15 14.80 17.18
N ARG A 264 -10.24 14.55 16.23
CA ARG A 264 -10.16 15.34 15.00
C ARG A 264 -11.46 15.30 14.19
N TYR A 265 -12.16 14.16 14.18
CA TYR A 265 -13.45 14.06 13.51
C TYR A 265 -14.52 14.94 14.16
N GLN A 266 -14.52 15.07 15.49
CA GLN A 266 -15.39 15.99 16.20
C GLN A 266 -15.02 17.45 15.92
N ASP A 267 -13.73 17.77 15.92
CA ASP A 267 -13.24 19.12 15.63
C ASP A 267 -13.64 19.56 14.21
N ILE A 268 -13.45 18.70 13.20
CA ILE A 268 -13.89 18.95 11.82
C ILE A 268 -15.39 19.26 11.76
N LYS A 269 -16.23 18.48 12.45
CA LYS A 269 -17.69 18.70 12.48
C LYS A 269 -18.06 20.03 13.11
N HIS A 270 -17.38 20.37 14.21
CA HIS A 270 -17.58 21.63 14.89
C HIS A 270 -17.22 22.81 13.97
N GLU A 271 -16.07 22.76 13.28
CA GLU A 271 -15.65 23.81 12.35
C GLU A 271 -16.62 23.96 11.16
N ILE A 272 -17.11 22.86 10.59
CA ILE A 272 -18.13 22.89 9.53
C ILE A 272 -19.40 23.58 10.03
N MET A 273 -19.85 23.28 11.25
CA MET A 273 -21.02 23.91 11.84
C MET A 273 -20.82 25.42 12.03
N MET A 274 -19.66 25.84 12.53
CA MET A 274 -19.33 27.26 12.70
C MET A 274 -19.27 28.01 11.35
N SER A 275 -18.73 27.38 10.30
CA SER A 275 -18.66 27.98 8.96
C SER A 275 -20.02 28.19 8.28
N LYS A 276 -21.07 27.50 8.73
CA LYS A 276 -22.44 27.65 8.21
C LYS A 276 -23.24 28.73 8.92
N ASN A 277 -22.79 29.15 10.10
CA ASN A 277 -23.44 30.16 10.94
C ASN A 277 -22.87 31.57 10.74
N ASN A 278 -21.84 31.72 9.91
CA ASN A 278 -21.23 32.98 9.46
C ASN A 278 -21.53 33.22 7.98
#